data_AF-A0A6J1AGS9-F1
#
_entry.id   AF-A0A6J1AGS9-F1
#
_cell.length_a   1.000
_cell.length_b   1.000
_cell.length_c   1.000
_cell.angle_alpha   90.00
_cell.angle_beta   90.00
_cell.angle_gamma   90.00
#
_symmetry.space_group_name_H-M   'P 1'
#
loop_
_entity.id
_entity.type
_entity.pdbx_description
1 polymer ?
#
loop_
_entity_poly.entity_id
_entity_poly.type
_entity_poly.pdbx_seq_one_letter_code
_entity_poly.pdbx_strand_id
1 'polypeptide(L)'
;MTTKLALFVIFMSFSLVPPTVSSVVTNGIDYWCDRTPNPQPCKYFMRQKGKSYVPKQKSEFRKMAVQIALDRALNAQIHNMGLGKKCRNDKEKAAWADCLNLYEETILQLNQTLDSTKCTDFDVQTWLSTALTNLETCRAGFVELGVSDYMLPLMSNNVSKLISNTLALNNNASFVPQTYKYGFPSWLKAGDRKLLQSSSPTPNLVVAQDGSGNHRTIKEALDAAAKRSGSGRFVIHVKRGVYEENLEIGNKLKNIMLVGDGLRYTIITGSRSVGGGSTTFNSATVAVTGEGFIASGITFRNTAGPQNHQAVALRSGSDLSVFYRCGFEGYQDTLYVHSQRQFYKECYIYGTVDFIFGNAAVVLQNCMIYARRPMDKQKNIVTAQGRTDPNQNTGISIHNSRVMAAADLTPVLSSFKTFLGRPWKEYSRTVFMQTYLDSLVDPAGWFEWDGDFALNTLYYGEYKNIGPAAPTSRRVTWKGYQVITSATEASKFTVANFIAGRSWLPDTGIPFTPGL
;
A
#
# COMPACT_ATOMS: atom_id res chain seq x y z
N MET A 1 -23.99 -56.10 -71.94
CA MET A 1 -23.37 -55.21 -72.95
C MET A 1 -24.28 -54.00 -73.15
N THR A 2 -23.71 -52.83 -73.42
CA THR A 2 -24.36 -51.59 -73.91
C THR A 2 -25.32 -50.81 -72.98
N THR A 3 -24.72 -49.78 -72.35
CA THR A 3 -25.03 -48.32 -72.45
C THR A 3 -26.40 -47.71 -72.10
N LYS A 4 -26.27 -46.60 -71.34
CA LYS A 4 -27.09 -45.35 -71.24
C LYS A 4 -28.36 -45.50 -70.40
N LEU A 5 -28.71 -44.57 -69.50
CA LEU A 5 -28.98 -43.17 -69.76
C LEU A 5 -29.04 -42.39 -68.42
N ALA A 6 -28.49 -41.17 -68.38
CA ALA A 6 -28.67 -40.25 -67.26
C ALA A 6 -30.06 -39.60 -67.34
N LEU A 7 -30.76 -39.50 -66.20
CA LEU A 7 -31.94 -38.65 -66.05
C LEU A 7 -31.73 -37.74 -64.83
N PHE A 8 -31.56 -36.45 -65.09
CA PHE A 8 -31.55 -35.37 -64.11
C PHE A 8 -33.01 -35.12 -63.68
N VAL A 9 -33.30 -35.26 -62.38
CA VAL A 9 -34.56 -34.78 -61.80
C VAL A 9 -34.24 -33.70 -60.78
N ILE A 10 -34.64 -32.48 -61.12
CA ILE A 10 -34.61 -31.29 -60.26
C ILE A 10 -35.76 -31.44 -59.26
N PHE A 11 -35.45 -31.58 -57.97
CA PHE A 11 -36.45 -31.40 -56.91
C PHE A 11 -36.28 -30.03 -56.27
N MET A 12 -37.29 -29.19 -56.47
CA MET A 12 -37.42 -27.89 -55.82
C MET A 12 -37.53 -28.04 -54.31
N SER A 13 -36.80 -27.16 -53.64
CA SER A 13 -36.83 -26.83 -52.22
C SER A 13 -38.22 -26.46 -51.70
N PHE A 14 -38.66 -27.11 -50.63
CA PHE A 14 -39.41 -26.48 -49.52
C PHE A 14 -39.29 -27.38 -48.28
N SER A 15 -38.51 -26.96 -47.28
CA SER A 15 -38.47 -27.61 -45.97
C SER A 15 -38.12 -26.60 -44.88
N LEU A 16 -39.18 -25.96 -44.38
CA LEU A 16 -39.41 -25.57 -42.98
C LEU A 16 -38.15 -25.23 -42.15
N VAL A 17 -37.85 -23.93 -42.09
CA VAL A 17 -37.05 -23.35 -41.01
C VAL A 17 -37.77 -23.67 -39.70
N PRO A 18 -37.19 -24.40 -38.74
CA PRO A 18 -37.75 -24.47 -37.41
C PRO A 18 -37.76 -23.05 -36.83
N PRO A 19 -38.81 -22.63 -36.11
CA PRO A 19 -38.76 -21.36 -35.42
C PRO A 19 -37.58 -21.45 -34.45
N THR A 20 -36.53 -20.68 -34.71
CA THR A 20 -35.51 -20.40 -33.73
C THR A 20 -36.24 -19.66 -32.62
N VAL A 21 -36.67 -20.42 -31.61
CA VAL A 21 -37.12 -19.85 -30.35
C VAL A 21 -35.92 -19.07 -29.83
N SER A 22 -36.02 -17.77 -29.98
CA SER A 22 -35.19 -16.78 -29.34
C SER A 22 -35.06 -17.14 -27.86
N SER A 23 -33.92 -17.70 -27.48
CA SER A 23 -33.36 -17.46 -26.16
C SER A 23 -32.30 -16.38 -26.33
N VAL A 24 -32.75 -15.12 -26.43
CA VAL A 24 -31.92 -14.03 -25.95
C VAL A 24 -31.72 -14.32 -24.47
N VAL A 25 -30.61 -14.98 -24.12
CA VAL A 25 -30.13 -15.03 -22.74
C VAL A 25 -29.90 -13.58 -22.37
N THR A 26 -30.84 -12.99 -21.64
CA THR A 26 -30.62 -11.72 -20.98
C THR A 26 -29.49 -11.97 -19.99
N ASN A 27 -28.25 -11.62 -20.36
CA ASN A 27 -27.11 -11.65 -19.46
C ASN A 27 -27.37 -10.64 -18.33
N GLY A 28 -28.13 -11.06 -17.32
CA GLY A 28 -28.60 -10.20 -16.23
C GLY A 28 -27.49 -9.85 -15.22
N ILE A 29 -27.87 -9.13 -14.17
CA ILE A 29 -26.98 -8.80 -13.03
C ILE A 29 -26.25 -10.05 -12.50
N ASP A 30 -26.91 -11.20 -12.49
CA ASP A 30 -26.35 -12.47 -12.00
C ASP A 30 -25.14 -12.93 -12.82
N TYR A 31 -25.20 -12.81 -14.15
CA TYR A 31 -24.09 -13.14 -15.05
C TYR A 31 -22.83 -12.37 -14.65
N TRP A 32 -22.96 -11.09 -14.35
CA TRP A 32 -21.83 -10.24 -13.98
C TRP A 32 -21.34 -10.55 -12.56
N CYS A 33 -22.25 -10.73 -11.60
CA CYS A 33 -21.89 -11.01 -10.21
C CYS A 33 -21.26 -12.39 -10.01
N ASP A 34 -21.64 -13.42 -10.77
CA ASP A 34 -21.10 -14.78 -10.67
C ASP A 34 -19.62 -14.90 -11.08
N ARG A 35 -19.08 -13.86 -11.72
CA ARG A 35 -17.65 -13.76 -12.05
C ARG A 35 -16.84 -12.96 -11.03
N THR A 36 -17.45 -12.56 -9.92
CA THR A 36 -16.77 -11.84 -8.83
C THR A 36 -16.45 -12.79 -7.67
N PRO A 37 -15.42 -12.53 -6.85
CA PRO A 37 -15.06 -13.38 -5.72
C PRO A 37 -16.18 -13.54 -4.68
N ASN A 38 -17.08 -12.54 -4.56
CA ASN A 38 -18.18 -12.51 -3.61
C ASN A 38 -19.53 -12.31 -4.33
N PRO A 39 -20.06 -13.34 -5.02
CA PRO A 39 -21.23 -13.21 -5.89
C PRO A 39 -22.52 -12.89 -5.12
N GLN A 40 -22.68 -13.42 -3.91
CA GLN A 40 -23.91 -13.25 -3.11
C GLN A 40 -24.17 -11.78 -2.69
N PRO A 41 -23.24 -11.07 -2.04
CA PRO A 41 -23.46 -9.65 -1.73
C PRO A 41 -23.62 -8.81 -3.00
N CYS A 42 -22.91 -9.14 -4.10
CA CYS A 42 -23.10 -8.47 -5.39
C CYS A 42 -24.55 -8.57 -5.86
N LYS A 43 -25.09 -9.80 -5.96
CA LYS A 43 -26.47 -10.05 -6.41
C LYS A 43 -27.49 -9.35 -5.52
N TYR A 44 -27.32 -9.44 -4.20
CA TYR A 44 -28.23 -8.85 -3.22
C TYR A 44 -28.35 -7.33 -3.40
N PHE A 45 -27.24 -6.60 -3.38
CA PHE A 45 -27.29 -5.14 -3.43
C PHE A 45 -27.57 -4.58 -4.84
N MET A 46 -27.13 -5.27 -5.90
CA MET A 46 -27.42 -4.85 -7.28
C MET A 46 -28.92 -4.91 -7.60
N ARG A 47 -29.64 -5.92 -7.10
CA ARG A 47 -31.09 -6.07 -7.31
C ARG A 47 -31.92 -5.00 -6.59
N GLN A 48 -31.42 -4.46 -5.48
CA GLN A 48 -32.12 -3.42 -4.70
C GLN A 48 -32.08 -2.04 -5.36
N LYS A 49 -31.11 -1.77 -6.24
CA LYS A 49 -30.93 -0.45 -6.87
C LYS A 49 -31.87 -0.19 -8.06
N GLY A 50 -32.74 -1.15 -8.39
CA GLY A 50 -33.81 -1.02 -9.38
C GLY A 50 -33.70 -2.01 -10.52
N LYS A 51 -34.81 -2.68 -10.87
CA LYS A 51 -34.91 -3.75 -11.87
C LYS A 51 -34.70 -3.31 -13.33
N SER A 52 -34.44 -2.02 -13.60
CA SER A 52 -34.59 -1.44 -14.94
C SER A 52 -33.28 -1.31 -15.73
N TYR A 53 -32.12 -1.24 -15.07
CA TYR A 53 -30.83 -1.04 -15.76
C TYR A 53 -29.94 -2.27 -15.66
N VAL A 54 -29.83 -3.00 -16.77
CA VAL A 54 -28.88 -4.10 -16.94
C VAL A 54 -27.65 -3.55 -17.68
N PRO A 55 -26.45 -3.63 -17.07
CA PRO A 55 -25.23 -3.14 -17.71
C PRO A 55 -24.93 -3.96 -18.96
N LYS A 56 -24.64 -3.26 -20.05
CA LYS A 56 -24.30 -3.86 -21.35
C LYS A 56 -22.80 -4.07 -21.48
N GLN A 57 -22.00 -3.28 -20.77
CA GLN A 57 -20.54 -3.33 -20.83
C GLN A 57 -19.89 -3.54 -19.45
N LYS A 58 -18.69 -4.13 -19.44
CA LYS A 58 -17.89 -4.34 -18.21
C LYS A 58 -17.56 -3.03 -17.49
N SER A 59 -17.34 -1.94 -18.23
CA SER A 59 -17.13 -0.59 -17.68
C SER A 59 -18.36 -0.07 -16.91
N GLU A 60 -19.56 -0.24 -17.46
CA GLU A 60 -20.82 0.12 -16.80
C GLU A 60 -21.03 -0.68 -15.52
N PHE A 61 -20.85 -2.01 -15.58
CA PHE A 61 -20.97 -2.87 -14.41
C PHE A 61 -19.94 -2.53 -13.33
N ARG A 62 -18.69 -2.24 -13.72
CA ARG A 62 -17.64 -1.77 -12.79
C ARG A 62 -18.08 -0.52 -12.05
N LYS A 63 -18.57 0.50 -12.77
CA LYS A 63 -19.04 1.75 -12.16
C LYS A 63 -20.21 1.50 -11.20
N MET A 64 -21.16 0.65 -11.58
CA MET A 64 -22.27 0.25 -10.70
C MET A 64 -21.78 -0.45 -9.43
N ALA A 65 -20.81 -1.36 -9.54
CA ALA A 65 -20.24 -2.10 -8.41
C ALA A 65 -19.51 -1.18 -7.43
N VAL A 66 -18.71 -0.23 -7.93
CA VAL A 66 -18.04 0.77 -7.08
C VAL A 66 -19.08 1.67 -6.41
N GLN A 67 -20.12 2.10 -7.13
CA GLN A 67 -21.17 2.92 -6.54
C GLN A 67 -21.89 2.17 -5.41
N ILE A 68 -22.18 0.88 -5.57
CA ILE A 68 -22.78 0.08 -4.50
C ILE A 68 -21.85 -0.04 -3.29
N ALA A 69 -20.56 -0.29 -3.52
CA ALA A 69 -19.57 -0.33 -2.44
C ALA A 69 -19.53 1.01 -1.68
N LEU A 70 -19.54 2.14 -2.39
CA LEU A 70 -19.60 3.48 -1.80
C LEU A 70 -20.88 3.69 -0.99
N ASP A 71 -22.05 3.39 -1.57
CA ASP A 71 -23.34 3.54 -0.89
C ASP A 71 -23.36 2.70 0.41
N ARG A 72 -22.78 1.49 0.39
CA ARG A 72 -22.68 0.64 1.59
C ARG A 72 -21.65 1.14 2.59
N ALA A 73 -20.53 1.70 2.13
CA ALA A 73 -19.52 2.31 3.01
C ALA A 73 -20.10 3.52 3.76
N LEU A 74 -20.86 4.38 3.09
CA LEU A 74 -21.56 5.52 3.71
C LEU A 74 -22.56 5.06 4.79
N ASN A 75 -23.37 4.04 4.49
CA ASN A 75 -24.31 3.50 5.48
C ASN A 75 -23.60 2.87 6.68
N ALA A 76 -22.51 2.12 6.44
CA ALA A 76 -21.69 1.54 7.49
C ALA A 76 -21.05 2.63 8.37
N GLN A 77 -20.54 3.72 7.78
CA GLN A 77 -19.98 4.84 8.53
C GLN A 77 -21.02 5.49 9.45
N ILE A 78 -22.21 5.80 8.95
CA ILE A 78 -23.30 6.38 9.75
C ILE A 78 -23.69 5.46 10.91
N HIS A 79 -23.87 4.16 10.63
CA HIS A 79 -24.16 3.16 11.66
C HIS A 79 -23.05 3.11 12.72
N ASN A 80 -21.78 3.04 12.29
CA ASN A 80 -20.62 2.95 13.15
C ASN A 80 -20.46 4.20 14.04
N MET A 81 -20.74 5.40 13.52
CA MET A 81 -20.75 6.63 14.32
C MET A 81 -21.75 6.54 15.48
N GLY A 82 -22.92 5.93 15.26
CA GLY A 82 -23.93 5.69 16.29
C GLY A 82 -23.51 4.72 17.41
N LEU A 83 -22.47 3.92 17.20
CA LEU A 83 -21.99 2.93 18.17
C LEU A 83 -21.04 3.52 19.22
N GLY A 84 -20.57 4.75 19.09
CA GLY A 84 -19.55 5.31 19.99
C GLY A 84 -19.94 5.28 21.48
N LYS A 85 -21.22 5.52 21.78
CA LYS A 85 -21.76 5.45 23.16
C LYS A 85 -21.82 4.04 23.74
N LYS A 86 -21.64 3.00 22.90
CA LYS A 86 -21.64 1.59 23.31
C LYS A 86 -20.26 1.07 23.67
N CYS A 87 -19.17 1.81 23.40
CA CYS A 87 -17.82 1.39 23.77
C CYS A 87 -17.74 1.20 25.30
N ARG A 88 -17.31 0.01 25.74
CA ARG A 88 -17.27 -0.40 27.15
C ARG A 88 -16.03 0.07 27.89
N ASN A 89 -14.96 0.37 27.16
CA ASN A 89 -13.66 0.74 27.70
C ASN A 89 -12.84 1.58 26.69
N ASP A 90 -11.71 2.12 27.15
CA ASP A 90 -10.86 3.01 26.34
C ASP A 90 -10.21 2.31 25.14
N LYS A 91 -9.91 1.01 25.24
CA LYS A 91 -9.35 0.22 24.13
C LYS A 91 -10.36 0.06 23.00
N GLU A 92 -11.61 -0.26 23.33
CA GLU A 92 -12.71 -0.29 22.35
C GLU A 92 -12.91 1.08 21.71
N LYS A 93 -12.87 2.15 22.52
CA LYS A 93 -13.03 3.52 22.04
C LYS A 93 -11.89 3.93 21.09
N ALA A 94 -10.65 3.54 21.39
CA ALA A 94 -9.50 3.79 20.54
C ALA A 94 -9.62 3.07 19.19
N ALA A 95 -9.88 1.75 19.20
CA ALA A 95 -10.07 0.99 17.96
C ALA A 95 -11.28 1.46 17.14
N TRP A 96 -12.37 1.84 17.80
CA TRP A 96 -13.56 2.41 17.15
C TRP A 96 -13.27 3.75 16.48
N ALA A 97 -12.55 4.66 17.17
CA ALA A 97 -12.19 5.97 16.62
C ALA A 97 -11.32 5.82 15.36
N ASP A 98 -10.35 4.90 15.39
CA ASP A 98 -9.53 4.56 14.22
C ASP A 98 -10.38 4.05 13.08
N CYS A 99 -11.32 3.17 13.39
CA CYS A 99 -12.20 2.63 12.37
C CYS A 99 -13.05 3.72 11.70
N LEU A 100 -13.54 4.72 12.44
CA LEU A 100 -14.27 5.83 11.83
C LEU A 100 -13.43 6.63 10.83
N ASN A 101 -12.18 6.92 11.19
CA ASN A 101 -11.22 7.58 10.29
C ASN A 101 -10.98 6.71 9.05
N LEU A 102 -10.73 5.41 9.23
CA LEU A 102 -10.49 4.47 8.14
C LEU A 102 -11.72 4.31 7.21
N TYR A 103 -12.95 4.41 7.73
CA TYR A 103 -14.16 4.46 6.91
C TYR A 103 -14.25 5.76 6.10
N GLU A 104 -13.91 6.91 6.68
CA GLU A 104 -13.85 8.19 5.96
C GLU A 104 -12.86 8.13 4.80
N GLU A 105 -11.66 7.60 5.05
CA GLU A 105 -10.64 7.37 4.02
C GLU A 105 -11.12 6.37 2.95
N THR A 106 -11.81 5.31 3.34
CA THR A 106 -12.41 4.33 2.41
C THR A 106 -13.40 5.00 1.46
N ILE A 107 -14.28 5.84 2.01
CA ILE A 107 -15.28 6.59 1.25
C ILE A 107 -14.60 7.55 0.27
N LEU A 108 -13.54 8.24 0.71
CA LEU A 108 -12.76 9.14 -0.14
C LEU A 108 -12.20 8.40 -1.36
N GLN A 109 -11.55 7.24 -1.16
CA GLN A 109 -10.99 6.44 -2.26
C GLN A 109 -12.07 5.92 -3.23
N LEU A 110 -13.21 5.47 -2.70
CA LEU A 110 -14.32 4.99 -3.53
C LEU A 110 -14.95 6.11 -4.35
N ASN A 111 -15.10 7.30 -3.77
CA ASN A 111 -15.60 8.47 -4.48
C ASN A 111 -14.62 8.91 -5.59
N GLN A 112 -13.33 8.95 -5.28
CA GLN A 112 -12.27 9.25 -6.25
C GLN A 112 -12.26 8.25 -7.42
N THR A 113 -12.58 6.98 -7.16
CA THR A 113 -12.72 5.95 -8.19
C THR A 113 -13.89 6.21 -9.14
N LEU A 114 -14.98 6.86 -8.69
CA LEU A 114 -16.17 7.13 -9.51
C LEU A 114 -16.06 8.41 -10.36
N ASP A 115 -15.29 9.40 -9.92
CA ASP A 115 -15.06 10.68 -10.59
C ASP A 115 -13.97 10.61 -11.69
N SER A 116 -13.62 9.39 -12.09
CA SER A 116 -12.39 8.97 -12.79
C SER A 116 -12.29 9.35 -14.28
N THR A 117 -12.83 10.48 -14.72
CA THR A 117 -12.73 10.92 -16.14
C THR A 117 -11.28 11.17 -16.61
N LYS A 118 -10.30 11.23 -15.69
CA LYS A 118 -8.89 11.55 -15.96
C LYS A 118 -7.85 10.58 -15.36
N CYS A 119 -8.24 9.47 -14.74
CA CYS A 119 -7.27 8.55 -14.11
C CYS A 119 -7.15 7.21 -14.86
N THR A 120 -6.04 6.51 -14.62
CA THR A 120 -5.77 5.22 -15.26
C THR A 120 -6.39 4.06 -14.50
N ASP A 121 -6.57 2.90 -15.16
CA ASP A 121 -7.00 1.66 -14.49
C ASP A 121 -6.04 1.27 -13.34
N PHE A 122 -4.76 1.66 -13.42
CA PHE A 122 -3.76 1.46 -12.37
C PHE A 122 -4.01 2.35 -11.14
N ASP A 123 -4.40 3.61 -11.34
CA ASP A 123 -4.79 4.51 -10.24
C ASP A 123 -6.04 3.98 -9.53
N VAL A 124 -7.06 3.58 -10.31
CA VAL A 124 -8.27 2.94 -9.79
C VAL A 124 -7.95 1.70 -8.97
N GLN A 125 -7.07 0.82 -9.47
CA GLN A 125 -6.66 -0.39 -8.74
C GLN A 125 -5.98 -0.04 -7.42
N THR A 126 -5.18 1.03 -7.39
CA THR A 126 -4.49 1.52 -6.20
C THR A 126 -5.49 2.02 -5.15
N TRP A 127 -6.44 2.86 -5.55
CA TRP A 127 -7.44 3.42 -4.63
C TRP A 127 -8.38 2.35 -4.08
N LEU A 128 -8.82 1.40 -4.91
CA LEU A 128 -9.59 0.24 -4.46
C LEU A 128 -8.78 -0.65 -3.49
N SER A 129 -7.48 -0.82 -3.74
CA SER A 129 -6.60 -1.60 -2.86
C SER A 129 -6.46 -0.92 -1.49
N THR A 130 -6.35 0.41 -1.48
CA THR A 130 -6.32 1.22 -0.26
C THR A 130 -7.64 1.18 0.49
N ALA A 131 -8.77 1.30 -0.21
CA ALA A 131 -10.10 1.20 0.40
C ALA A 131 -10.28 -0.13 1.17
N LEU A 132 -9.87 -1.26 0.59
CA LEU A 132 -9.90 -2.55 1.28
C LEU A 132 -8.91 -2.61 2.46
N THR A 133 -7.70 -2.06 2.27
CA THR A 133 -6.67 -2.01 3.32
C THR A 133 -7.13 -1.25 4.55
N ASN A 134 -7.86 -0.15 4.36
CA ASN A 134 -8.39 0.65 5.46
C ASN A 134 -9.36 -0.17 6.33
N LEU A 135 -10.26 -0.93 5.71
CA LEU A 135 -11.23 -1.77 6.43
C LEU A 135 -10.55 -2.93 7.17
N GLU A 136 -9.50 -3.53 6.59
CA GLU A 136 -8.71 -4.55 7.28
C GLU A 136 -7.92 -3.98 8.46
N THR A 137 -7.42 -2.74 8.34
CA THR A 137 -6.74 -2.03 9.44
C THR A 137 -7.70 -1.72 10.58
N CYS A 138 -8.95 -1.32 10.26
CA CYS A 138 -9.99 -1.13 11.27
C CYS A 138 -10.19 -2.42 12.08
N ARG A 139 -10.36 -3.56 11.38
CA ARG A 139 -10.52 -4.86 12.02
C ARG A 139 -9.31 -5.25 12.87
N ALA A 140 -8.11 -5.04 12.35
CA ALA A 140 -6.86 -5.36 13.02
C ALA A 140 -6.71 -4.64 14.37
N GLY A 141 -7.08 -3.35 14.45
CA GLY A 141 -7.01 -2.58 15.68
C GLY A 141 -7.80 -3.18 16.85
N PHE A 142 -9.00 -3.73 16.59
CA PHE A 142 -9.79 -4.43 17.61
C PHE A 142 -9.14 -5.73 18.06
N VAL A 143 -8.56 -6.49 17.12
CA VAL A 143 -7.90 -7.79 17.41
C VAL A 143 -6.62 -7.56 18.21
N GLU A 144 -5.79 -6.59 17.81
CA GLU A 144 -4.53 -6.24 18.47
C GLU A 144 -4.73 -5.81 19.92
N LEU A 145 -5.79 -5.05 20.19
CA LEU A 145 -6.12 -4.61 21.54
C LEU A 145 -6.89 -5.66 22.38
N GLY A 146 -7.27 -6.80 21.79
CA GLY A 146 -8.01 -7.87 22.45
C GLY A 146 -9.46 -7.53 22.77
N VAL A 147 -10.11 -6.70 21.95
CA VAL A 147 -11.48 -6.17 22.17
C VAL A 147 -12.41 -6.43 20.97
N SER A 148 -12.19 -7.54 20.26
CA SER A 148 -12.95 -7.91 19.06
C SER A 148 -14.27 -8.63 19.33
N ASP A 149 -14.62 -8.91 20.60
CA ASP A 149 -15.77 -9.72 21.01
C ASP A 149 -17.12 -8.97 20.98
N TYR A 150 -17.10 -7.64 21.07
CA TYR A 150 -18.32 -6.83 21.21
C TYR A 150 -18.51 -5.79 20.11
N MET A 151 -17.63 -4.80 20.02
CA MET A 151 -17.78 -3.70 19.07
C MET A 151 -17.65 -4.16 17.61
N LEU A 152 -16.68 -5.03 17.32
CA LEU A 152 -16.42 -5.48 15.96
C LEU A 152 -17.62 -6.25 15.33
N PRO A 153 -18.31 -7.19 16.03
CA PRO A 153 -19.54 -7.80 15.53
C PRO A 153 -20.66 -6.79 15.22
N LEU A 154 -20.82 -5.73 16.03
CA LEU A 154 -21.83 -4.69 15.79
C LEU A 154 -21.54 -3.86 14.54
N MET A 155 -20.29 -3.80 14.12
CA MET A 155 -19.82 -3.10 12.92
C MET A 155 -19.82 -3.99 11.67
N SER A 156 -20.21 -5.26 11.79
CA SER A 156 -20.16 -6.24 10.70
C SER A 156 -21.02 -5.80 9.50
N ASN A 157 -20.44 -5.87 8.30
CA ASN A 157 -21.10 -5.50 7.05
C ASN A 157 -20.40 -6.14 5.84
N ASN A 158 -20.91 -5.88 4.63
CA ASN A 158 -20.42 -6.47 3.39
C ASN A 158 -19.49 -5.55 2.58
N VAL A 159 -19.05 -4.40 3.09
CA VAL A 159 -18.30 -3.40 2.32
C VAL A 159 -16.98 -3.99 1.79
N SER A 160 -16.18 -4.67 2.63
CA SER A 160 -14.93 -5.30 2.19
C SER A 160 -15.14 -6.30 1.04
N LYS A 161 -16.21 -7.11 1.11
CA LYS A 161 -16.56 -8.08 0.05
C LYS A 161 -16.95 -7.38 -1.26
N LEU A 162 -17.67 -6.26 -1.16
CA LEU A 162 -18.05 -5.46 -2.32
C LEU A 162 -16.83 -4.77 -2.97
N ILE A 163 -15.88 -4.29 -2.18
CA ILE A 163 -14.61 -3.74 -2.69
C ILE A 163 -13.74 -4.84 -3.32
N SER A 164 -13.68 -6.03 -2.72
CA SER A 164 -13.00 -7.19 -3.34
C SER A 164 -13.58 -7.53 -4.72
N ASN A 165 -14.90 -7.44 -4.90
CA ASN A 165 -15.52 -7.58 -6.20
C ASN A 165 -15.09 -6.51 -7.19
N THR A 166 -15.01 -5.23 -6.78
CA THR A 166 -14.60 -4.15 -7.68
C THR A 166 -13.13 -4.28 -8.08
N LEU A 167 -12.25 -4.73 -7.16
CA LEU A 167 -10.86 -5.05 -7.44
C LEU A 167 -10.72 -6.13 -8.52
N ALA A 168 -11.47 -7.23 -8.40
CA ALA A 168 -11.44 -8.32 -9.38
C ALA A 168 -11.98 -7.88 -10.75
N LEU A 169 -12.99 -7.00 -10.77
CA LEU A 169 -13.55 -6.49 -12.02
C LEU A 169 -12.60 -5.52 -12.73
N ASN A 170 -11.88 -4.68 -11.97
CA ASN A 170 -10.95 -3.71 -12.54
C ASN A 170 -9.63 -4.35 -13.02
N ASN A 171 -9.33 -5.56 -12.57
CA ASN A 171 -8.16 -6.34 -13.01
C ASN A 171 -8.30 -6.76 -14.49
N ASN A 172 -8.02 -5.83 -15.41
CA ASN A 172 -7.63 -6.12 -16.78
C ASN A 172 -6.11 -6.18 -16.80
N ALA A 173 -5.54 -7.38 -16.81
CA ALA A 173 -4.10 -7.63 -16.87
C ALA A 173 -3.46 -7.24 -18.23
N SER A 174 -3.87 -6.11 -18.80
CA SER A 174 -3.26 -5.50 -19.97
C SER A 174 -2.38 -4.36 -19.50
N PHE A 175 -1.11 -4.67 -19.23
CA PHE A 175 -0.06 -3.66 -19.21
C PHE A 175 -0.08 -2.95 -20.56
N VAL A 176 -0.66 -1.76 -20.64
CA VAL A 176 -0.51 -0.92 -21.82
C VAL A 176 0.92 -0.39 -21.76
N PRO A 177 1.80 -0.74 -22.71
CA PRO A 177 3.11 -0.11 -22.81
C PRO A 177 2.84 1.36 -23.11
N GLN A 178 3.01 2.24 -22.12
CA GLN A 178 3.01 3.66 -22.42
C GLN A 178 4.17 3.93 -23.38
N THR A 179 3.88 4.52 -24.52
CA THR A 179 4.89 4.92 -25.49
C THR A 179 5.55 6.20 -24.98
N TYR A 180 6.84 6.12 -24.65
CA TYR A 180 7.63 7.24 -24.12
C TYR A 180 8.52 7.82 -25.22
N LYS A 181 8.62 9.14 -25.31
CA LYS A 181 9.59 9.83 -26.18
C LYS A 181 10.66 10.47 -25.29
N TYR A 182 11.93 10.10 -25.48
CA TYR A 182 13.06 10.55 -24.66
C TYR A 182 12.95 10.23 -23.16
N GLY A 183 12.28 9.15 -22.79
CA GLY A 183 12.17 8.70 -21.39
C GLY A 183 11.11 9.42 -20.55
N PHE A 184 10.32 10.32 -21.14
CA PHE A 184 9.21 11.04 -20.49
C PHE A 184 7.86 10.78 -21.18
N PRO A 185 6.74 10.83 -20.44
CA PRO A 185 5.40 10.86 -21.03
C PRO A 185 5.20 12.10 -21.90
N SER A 186 4.41 11.97 -22.98
CA SER A 186 4.15 13.05 -23.95
C SER A 186 3.36 14.24 -23.38
N TRP A 187 2.70 14.08 -22.23
CA TRP A 187 1.92 15.12 -21.57
C TRP A 187 2.73 16.04 -20.65
N LEU A 188 4.02 15.74 -20.40
CA LEU A 188 4.87 16.52 -19.51
C LEU A 188 5.48 17.76 -20.19
N LYS A 189 5.14 18.94 -19.69
CA LYS A 189 5.57 20.24 -20.24
C LYS A 189 7.07 20.49 -20.00
N ALA A 190 7.67 21.32 -20.84
CA ALA A 190 9.11 21.63 -20.77
C ALA A 190 9.50 22.50 -19.55
N GLY A 191 8.57 23.29 -19.00
CA GLY A 191 8.81 24.14 -17.83
C GLY A 191 9.12 23.35 -16.55
N ASP A 192 8.49 22.19 -16.39
CA ASP A 192 8.66 21.30 -15.24
C ASP A 192 10.04 20.62 -15.24
N ARG A 193 10.69 20.53 -16.42
CA ARG A 193 12.07 20.01 -16.58
C ARG A 193 13.14 20.96 -16.05
N LYS A 194 12.83 22.26 -15.95
CA LYS A 194 13.79 23.31 -15.53
C LYS A 194 13.85 23.49 -14.01
N LEU A 195 12.87 22.96 -13.27
CA LEU A 195 12.88 22.88 -11.80
C LEU A 195 13.78 21.75 -11.26
N LEU A 196 14.28 20.88 -12.13
CA LEU A 196 15.18 19.76 -11.80
C LEU A 196 16.66 20.17 -11.63
N GLN A 197 16.96 21.48 -11.64
CA GLN A 197 18.33 22.02 -11.62
C GLN A 197 18.65 22.94 -10.43
N SER A 198 17.70 23.23 -9.53
CA SER A 198 18.02 23.93 -8.27
C SER A 198 18.29 22.88 -7.17
N SER A 199 19.51 22.85 -6.65
CA SER A 199 19.98 21.91 -5.62
C SER A 199 19.28 22.05 -4.26
N SER A 200 18.44 23.07 -4.06
CA SER A 200 17.61 23.22 -2.86
C SER A 200 16.34 24.02 -3.19
N PRO A 201 15.14 23.50 -2.86
CA PRO A 201 13.91 24.25 -3.06
C PRO A 201 13.81 25.43 -2.08
N THR A 202 13.33 26.58 -2.54
CA THR A 202 13.08 27.75 -1.66
C THR A 202 11.99 27.41 -0.64
N PRO A 203 12.23 27.56 0.67
CA PRO A 203 11.24 27.26 1.69
C PRO A 203 10.11 28.29 1.71
N ASN A 204 8.87 27.83 1.88
CA ASN A 204 7.72 28.69 2.17
C ASN A 204 7.68 29.07 3.65
N LEU A 205 8.05 28.13 4.53
CA LEU A 205 8.19 28.34 5.98
C LEU A 205 9.47 27.69 6.49
N VAL A 206 10.04 28.29 7.52
CA VAL A 206 11.18 27.76 8.27
C VAL A 206 10.73 27.46 9.69
N VAL A 207 11.05 26.27 10.18
CA VAL A 207 10.83 25.85 11.57
C VAL A 207 12.18 25.82 12.27
N ALA A 208 12.30 26.51 13.40
CA ALA A 208 13.55 26.58 14.17
C ALA A 208 13.26 26.75 15.67
N GLN A 209 13.73 25.81 16.50
CA GLN A 209 13.53 25.87 17.96
C GLN A 209 14.26 27.05 18.61
N ASP A 210 15.34 27.53 18.00
CA ASP A 210 16.12 28.69 18.44
C ASP A 210 15.45 30.05 18.16
N GLY A 211 14.28 30.06 17.51
CA GLY A 211 13.54 31.27 17.15
C GLY A 211 14.03 31.96 15.87
N SER A 212 15.00 31.41 15.15
CA SER A 212 15.51 31.96 13.88
C SER A 212 14.66 31.59 12.64
N GLY A 213 13.45 31.09 12.84
CA GLY A 213 12.51 30.65 11.80
C GLY A 213 11.15 31.33 11.95
N ASN A 214 10.20 30.98 11.08
CA ASN A 214 8.81 31.46 11.15
C ASN A 214 8.04 30.85 12.34
N HIS A 215 8.32 29.59 12.66
CA HIS A 215 7.65 28.83 13.72
C HIS A 215 8.68 28.08 14.57
N ARG A 216 8.32 27.73 15.81
CA ARG A 216 9.18 26.93 16.70
C ARG A 216 8.88 25.43 16.61
N THR A 217 7.65 25.09 16.25
CA THR A 217 7.19 23.70 16.11
C THR A 217 6.81 23.40 14.66
N ILE A 218 6.88 22.12 14.30
CA ILE A 218 6.47 21.66 12.97
C ILE A 218 4.95 21.71 12.86
N LYS A 219 4.23 21.43 13.96
CA LYS A 219 2.78 21.52 14.01
C LYS A 219 2.26 22.91 13.66
N GLU A 220 2.84 23.98 14.21
CA GLU A 220 2.48 25.37 13.86
C GLU A 220 2.67 25.66 12.37
N ALA A 221 3.78 25.20 11.78
CA ALA A 221 4.03 25.38 10.36
C ALA A 221 3.04 24.61 9.49
N LEU A 222 2.64 23.39 9.89
CA LEU A 222 1.60 22.61 9.22
C LEU A 222 0.22 23.29 9.32
N ASP A 223 -0.11 23.85 10.49
CA ASP A 223 -1.37 24.57 10.70
C ASP A 223 -1.43 25.87 9.88
N ALA A 224 -0.29 26.56 9.70
CA ALA A 224 -0.16 27.66 8.76
C ALA A 224 -0.30 27.18 7.31
N ALA A 225 0.35 26.06 6.95
CA ALA A 225 0.25 25.44 5.64
C ALA A 225 -1.21 25.07 5.28
N ALA A 226 -2.02 24.64 6.25
CA ALA A 226 -3.42 24.28 6.05
C ALA A 226 -4.30 25.46 5.63
N LYS A 227 -3.87 26.70 5.92
CA LYS A 227 -4.58 27.93 5.58
C LYS A 227 -4.18 28.50 4.22
N ARG A 228 -3.23 27.87 3.52
CA ARG A 228 -2.72 28.37 2.23
C ARG A 228 -3.80 28.34 1.15
N SER A 229 -3.69 29.26 0.20
CA SER A 229 -4.41 29.19 -1.07
C SER A 229 -3.57 28.45 -2.12
N GLY A 230 -4.23 27.67 -2.97
CA GLY A 230 -3.59 26.93 -4.06
C GLY A 230 -3.14 25.52 -3.70
N SER A 231 -2.73 24.77 -4.73
CA SER A 231 -2.39 23.33 -4.65
C SER A 231 -0.92 23.01 -4.94
N GLY A 232 -0.08 24.04 -5.11
CA GLY A 232 1.35 23.88 -5.39
C GLY A 232 2.12 23.23 -4.23
N ARG A 233 3.35 22.78 -4.54
CA ARG A 233 4.32 22.27 -3.57
C ARG A 233 4.55 23.32 -2.47
N PHE A 234 4.35 22.93 -1.21
CA PHE A 234 4.57 23.78 -0.04
C PHE A 234 5.72 23.23 0.80
N VAL A 235 6.83 23.95 0.80
CA VAL A 235 8.12 23.54 1.37
C VAL A 235 8.27 24.11 2.77
N ILE A 236 8.45 23.24 3.75
CA ILE A 236 8.76 23.58 5.13
C ILE A 236 10.18 23.11 5.42
N HIS A 237 11.10 24.06 5.62
CA HIS A 237 12.46 23.76 6.05
C HIS A 237 12.49 23.65 7.57
N VAL A 238 12.82 22.47 8.07
CA VAL A 238 12.93 22.18 9.50
C VAL A 238 14.41 22.17 9.84
N LYS A 239 14.87 23.21 10.56
CA LYS A 239 16.27 23.31 10.97
C LYS A 239 16.66 22.16 11.90
N ARG A 240 17.96 22.02 12.15
CA ARG A 240 18.49 21.09 13.13
C ARG A 240 17.79 21.23 14.49
N GLY A 241 17.54 20.11 15.14
CA GLY A 241 16.82 20.04 16.40
C GLY A 241 16.20 18.67 16.62
N VAL A 242 15.78 18.44 17.86
CA VAL A 242 14.96 17.29 18.24
C VAL A 242 13.58 17.82 18.54
N TYR A 243 12.62 17.47 17.69
CA TYR A 243 11.24 17.91 17.73
C TYR A 243 10.38 16.81 18.34
N GLU A 244 10.01 16.98 19.61
CA GLU A 244 9.13 16.05 20.34
C GLU A 244 7.67 16.34 19.99
N GLU A 245 7.22 15.85 18.83
CA GLU A 245 5.89 16.12 18.29
C GLU A 245 5.29 14.85 17.67
N ASN A 246 4.03 14.54 18.00
CA ASN A 246 3.22 13.60 17.23
C ASN A 246 2.46 14.37 16.14
N LEU A 247 2.76 14.11 14.87
CA LEU A 247 2.25 14.88 13.73
C LEU A 247 1.28 14.07 12.86
N GLU A 248 0.22 14.73 12.40
CA GLU A 248 -0.69 14.19 11.40
C GLU A 248 -0.77 15.16 10.20
N ILE A 249 -0.36 14.67 9.04
CA ILE A 249 -0.36 15.40 7.77
C ILE A 249 -1.47 14.80 6.90
N GLY A 250 -2.69 15.21 7.21
CA GLY A 250 -3.92 14.65 6.64
C GLY A 250 -4.20 15.07 5.19
N ASN A 251 -5.31 14.57 4.62
CA ASN A 251 -5.72 14.80 3.23
C ASN A 251 -5.90 16.28 2.81
N LYS A 252 -6.11 17.19 3.77
CA LYS A 252 -6.19 18.63 3.52
C LYS A 252 -4.81 19.26 3.24
N LEU A 253 -3.73 18.57 3.58
CA LEU A 253 -2.35 19.00 3.46
C LEU A 253 -1.63 18.30 2.29
N LYS A 254 -2.16 18.44 1.07
CA LYS A 254 -1.54 17.87 -0.15
C LYS A 254 -0.27 18.60 -0.56
N ASN A 255 0.68 17.91 -1.18
CA ASN A 255 1.93 18.47 -1.72
C ASN A 255 2.82 19.18 -0.68
N ILE A 256 2.76 18.76 0.59
CA ILE A 256 3.73 19.20 1.62
C ILE A 256 5.11 18.58 1.32
N MET A 257 6.16 19.37 1.47
CA MET A 257 7.54 18.91 1.49
C MET A 257 8.23 19.35 2.77
N LEU A 258 8.66 18.39 3.60
CA LEU A 258 9.52 18.64 4.75
C LEU A 258 10.99 18.44 4.36
N VAL A 259 11.82 19.44 4.59
CA VAL A 259 13.26 19.38 4.32
C VAL A 259 14.01 19.63 5.61
N GLY A 260 14.84 18.69 6.05
CA GLY A 260 15.68 18.84 7.24
C GLY A 260 17.09 19.33 6.91
N ASP A 261 17.85 19.73 7.92
CA ASP A 261 19.30 20.04 7.81
C ASP A 261 20.17 18.79 7.60
N GLY A 262 19.55 17.61 7.50
CA GLY A 262 20.19 16.31 7.36
C GLY A 262 19.70 15.33 8.42
N LEU A 263 19.63 14.04 8.07
CA LEU A 263 18.99 13.01 8.92
C LEU A 263 19.60 12.89 10.32
N ARG A 264 20.87 13.27 10.50
CA ARG A 264 21.55 13.28 11.81
C ARG A 264 21.24 14.51 12.67
N TYR A 265 20.72 15.58 12.05
CA TYR A 265 20.58 16.89 12.67
C TYR A 265 19.12 17.27 12.92
N THR A 266 18.20 16.83 12.06
CA THR A 266 16.76 17.10 12.22
C THR A 266 16.02 15.81 12.53
N ILE A 267 15.50 15.69 13.75
CA ILE A 267 14.83 14.49 14.25
C ILE A 267 13.43 14.86 14.76
N ILE A 268 12.41 14.14 14.30
CA ILE A 268 11.05 14.20 14.85
C ILE A 268 10.83 12.93 15.66
N THR A 269 10.48 13.07 16.94
CA THR A 269 10.46 11.95 17.89
C THR A 269 9.18 11.88 18.72
N GLY A 270 8.77 10.65 19.04
CA GLY A 270 7.64 10.34 19.92
C GLY A 270 7.86 8.99 20.62
N SER A 271 6.88 8.53 21.39
CA SER A 271 6.99 7.30 22.20
C SER A 271 5.67 6.53 22.38
N ARG A 272 4.64 6.82 21.57
CA ARG A 272 3.37 6.09 21.62
C ARG A 272 3.57 4.64 21.18
N SER A 273 2.84 3.72 21.80
CA SER A 273 2.96 2.28 21.57
C SER A 273 1.69 1.53 21.96
N VAL A 274 1.59 0.27 21.51
CA VAL A 274 0.51 -0.64 21.94
C VAL A 274 0.63 -0.97 23.43
N GLY A 275 1.84 -1.19 23.94
CA GLY A 275 2.08 -1.36 25.38
C GLY A 275 1.61 -0.16 26.22
N GLY A 276 1.63 1.05 25.63
CA GLY A 276 1.11 2.29 26.23
C GLY A 276 -0.37 2.57 25.97
N GLY A 277 -1.12 1.62 25.38
CA GLY A 277 -2.57 1.74 25.16
C GLY A 277 -3.00 2.39 23.85
N SER A 278 -2.08 2.73 22.95
CA SER A 278 -2.43 3.13 21.57
C SER A 278 -2.75 1.89 20.72
N THR A 279 -3.46 2.06 19.61
CA THR A 279 -3.42 1.06 18.53
C THR A 279 -2.08 1.16 17.79
N THR A 280 -1.70 0.13 17.04
CA THR A 280 -0.53 0.21 16.14
C THR A 280 -0.69 1.38 15.17
N PHE A 281 -1.90 1.58 14.62
CA PHE A 281 -2.22 2.67 13.68
C PHE A 281 -1.98 4.08 14.28
N ASN A 282 -2.39 4.31 15.54
CA ASN A 282 -2.22 5.60 16.22
C ASN A 282 -0.93 5.74 17.02
N SER A 283 -0.09 4.70 17.07
CA SER A 283 1.23 4.77 17.71
C SER A 283 2.24 5.62 16.92
N ALA A 284 1.92 5.97 15.66
CA ALA A 284 2.81 6.70 14.77
C ALA A 284 3.28 8.03 15.37
N THR A 285 4.60 8.25 15.35
CA THR A 285 5.17 9.58 15.64
C THR A 285 4.78 10.58 14.56
N VAL A 286 4.91 10.19 13.28
CA VAL A 286 4.37 10.98 12.17
C VAL A 286 3.46 10.10 11.31
N ALA A 287 2.25 10.58 11.07
CA ALA A 287 1.27 9.97 10.18
C ALA A 287 1.01 10.88 8.97
N VAL A 288 1.08 10.32 7.76
CA VAL A 288 0.92 11.08 6.51
C VAL A 288 -0.14 10.41 5.63
N THR A 289 -1.19 11.14 5.27
CA THR A 289 -2.19 10.73 4.25
C THR A 289 -2.33 11.74 3.12
N GLY A 290 -1.94 13.00 3.33
CA GLY A 290 -1.93 14.03 2.29
C GLY A 290 -1.10 13.64 1.06
N GLU A 291 -1.76 13.55 -0.09
CA GLU A 291 -1.19 13.15 -1.39
C GLU A 291 0.05 13.97 -1.78
N GLY A 292 1.02 13.31 -2.39
CA GLY A 292 2.24 13.93 -2.92
C GLY A 292 3.21 14.37 -1.84
N PHE A 293 3.16 13.82 -0.62
CA PHE A 293 4.07 14.21 0.46
C PHE A 293 5.52 13.90 0.13
N ILE A 294 6.44 14.81 0.47
CA ILE A 294 7.89 14.58 0.36
C ILE A 294 8.55 14.86 1.71
N ALA A 295 9.44 13.97 2.15
CA ALA A 295 10.39 14.28 3.22
C ALA A 295 11.82 14.07 2.71
N SER A 296 12.73 14.97 3.08
CA SER A 296 14.15 14.80 2.81
C SER A 296 15.03 15.24 3.96
N GLY A 297 16.05 14.43 4.27
CA GLY A 297 17.06 14.79 5.28
C GLY A 297 16.50 14.90 6.70
N ILE A 298 15.49 14.09 7.05
CA ILE A 298 14.85 14.07 8.38
C ILE A 298 14.86 12.66 8.94
N THR A 299 15.03 12.52 10.25
CA THR A 299 14.82 11.24 10.95
C THR A 299 13.47 11.25 11.67
N PHE A 300 12.68 10.20 11.46
CA PHE A 300 11.46 9.91 12.21
C PHE A 300 11.77 8.81 13.23
N ARG A 301 11.49 9.07 14.52
CA ARG A 301 11.89 8.18 15.61
C ARG A 301 10.72 7.86 16.55
N ASN A 302 10.57 6.59 16.90
CA ASN A 302 9.79 6.18 18.05
C ASN A 302 10.70 5.57 19.13
N THR A 303 10.62 6.13 20.34
CA THR A 303 11.50 5.82 21.48
C THR A 303 10.88 4.88 22.51
N ALA A 304 9.70 4.31 22.24
CA ALA A 304 9.01 3.43 23.19
C ALA A 304 9.87 2.23 23.67
N GLY A 305 10.75 1.71 22.80
CA GLY A 305 11.59 0.55 23.12
C GLY A 305 10.89 -0.78 22.88
N PRO A 306 11.65 -1.89 22.82
CA PRO A 306 11.12 -3.18 22.39
C PRO A 306 10.17 -3.83 23.42
N GLN A 307 10.27 -3.45 24.70
CA GLN A 307 9.37 -3.89 25.78
C GLN A 307 7.95 -3.35 25.65
N ASN A 308 7.75 -2.31 24.85
CA ASN A 308 6.45 -1.66 24.65
C ASN A 308 5.71 -2.17 23.40
N HIS A 309 6.20 -3.26 22.80
CA HIS A 309 5.63 -3.89 21.61
C HIS A 309 5.56 -2.91 20.42
N GLN A 310 4.48 -2.95 19.61
CA GLN A 310 4.36 -2.16 18.39
C GLN A 310 4.43 -0.65 18.68
N ALA A 311 5.32 0.05 18.00
CA ALA A 311 5.55 1.48 18.20
C ALA A 311 6.08 2.14 16.91
N VAL A 312 5.17 2.76 16.15
CA VAL A 312 5.46 3.24 14.79
C VAL A 312 6.22 4.58 14.81
N ALA A 313 7.30 4.67 14.05
CA ALA A 313 8.02 5.93 13.83
C ALA A 313 7.36 6.76 12.72
N LEU A 314 7.09 6.15 11.56
CA LEU A 314 6.35 6.76 10.47
C LEU A 314 5.26 5.83 9.97
N ARG A 315 4.05 6.35 9.80
CA ARG A 315 2.98 5.74 9.01
C ARG A 315 2.69 6.57 7.76
N SER A 316 2.82 5.97 6.59
CA SER A 316 2.42 6.61 5.32
C SER A 316 1.26 5.86 4.68
N GLY A 317 0.16 6.58 4.44
CA GLY A 317 -0.93 6.22 3.53
C GLY A 317 -1.10 7.28 2.44
N SER A 318 -0.05 8.06 2.16
CA SER A 318 -0.04 9.13 1.16
C SER A 318 0.33 8.56 -0.20
N ASP A 319 -0.55 8.76 -1.19
CA ASP A 319 -0.25 8.40 -2.57
C ASP A 319 0.80 9.32 -3.17
N LEU A 320 1.68 8.75 -3.99
CA LEU A 320 2.78 9.45 -4.63
C LEU A 320 3.74 10.12 -3.61
N SER A 321 3.96 9.46 -2.47
CA SER A 321 4.85 9.96 -1.42
C SER A 321 6.31 9.56 -1.63
N VAL A 322 7.23 10.48 -1.32
CA VAL A 322 8.69 10.27 -1.42
C VAL A 322 9.41 10.54 -0.11
N PHE A 323 10.33 9.65 0.25
CA PHE A 323 11.25 9.83 1.36
C PHE A 323 12.67 9.71 0.83
N TYR A 324 13.47 10.79 0.92
CA TYR A 324 14.81 10.85 0.35
C TYR A 324 15.85 11.20 1.41
N ARG A 325 16.79 10.27 1.66
CA ARG A 325 17.81 10.44 2.71
C ARG A 325 17.20 10.68 4.09
N CYS A 326 16.15 9.92 4.40
CA CYS A 326 15.48 9.95 5.70
C CYS A 326 15.96 8.81 6.60
N GLY A 327 15.90 9.02 7.91
CA GLY A 327 16.07 8.00 8.93
C GLY A 327 14.72 7.53 9.49
N PHE A 328 14.60 6.24 9.77
CA PHE A 328 13.45 5.63 10.43
C PHE A 328 13.95 4.77 11.58
N GLU A 329 13.67 5.19 12.80
CA GLU A 329 14.29 4.60 14.00
C GLU A 329 13.22 4.13 14.98
N GLY A 330 13.20 2.82 15.23
CA GLY A 330 12.34 2.20 16.22
C GLY A 330 12.82 0.80 16.58
N TYR A 331 11.89 -0.03 17.07
CA TYR A 331 12.09 -1.45 17.31
C TYR A 331 11.04 -2.23 16.53
N GLN A 332 9.97 -2.68 17.19
CA GLN A 332 8.86 -3.37 16.54
C GLN A 332 7.99 -2.37 15.76
N ASP A 333 7.63 -2.73 14.54
CA ASP A 333 6.70 -1.96 13.68
C ASP A 333 7.18 -0.54 13.34
N THR A 334 8.48 -0.37 13.07
CA THR A 334 9.09 0.97 12.88
C THR A 334 8.49 1.78 11.72
N LEU A 335 8.41 1.18 10.53
CA LEU A 335 7.95 1.83 9.30
C LEU A 335 6.66 1.17 8.80
N TYR A 336 5.54 1.88 8.97
CA TYR A 336 4.23 1.44 8.50
C TYR A 336 3.95 2.01 7.10
N VAL A 337 4.32 1.25 6.06
CA VAL A 337 3.95 1.47 4.66
C VAL A 337 2.48 1.06 4.43
N HIS A 338 1.56 1.80 5.05
CA HIS A 338 0.16 1.43 5.22
C HIS A 338 -0.56 1.15 3.90
N SER A 339 -0.61 2.13 2.98
CA SER A 339 -1.38 2.03 1.74
C SER A 339 -0.86 2.97 0.63
N GLN A 340 -1.50 2.96 -0.55
CA GLN A 340 -1.13 3.78 -1.72
C GLN A 340 0.27 3.52 -2.29
N ARG A 341 0.75 4.38 -3.21
CA ARG A 341 2.08 4.26 -3.85
C ARG A 341 3.12 5.10 -3.12
N GLN A 342 4.27 4.50 -2.84
CA GLN A 342 5.33 5.14 -2.04
C GLN A 342 6.72 4.83 -2.59
N PHE A 343 7.65 5.77 -2.46
CA PHE A 343 9.04 5.62 -2.86
C PHE A 343 10.01 6.07 -1.76
N TYR A 344 10.94 5.20 -1.38
CA TYR A 344 11.98 5.49 -0.40
C TYR A 344 13.35 5.36 -1.08
N LYS A 345 14.18 6.41 -1.00
CA LYS A 345 15.46 6.48 -1.70
C LYS A 345 16.57 6.91 -0.75
N GLU A 346 17.65 6.11 -0.71
CA GLU A 346 18.83 6.41 0.13
C GLU A 346 18.48 6.57 1.62
N CYS A 347 17.45 5.87 2.09
CA CYS A 347 16.98 5.93 3.47
C CYS A 347 17.70 4.93 4.37
N TYR A 348 17.64 5.20 5.67
CA TYR A 348 18.16 4.34 6.74
C TYR A 348 16.99 3.87 7.59
N ILE A 349 16.75 2.56 7.65
CA ILE A 349 15.63 1.97 8.38
C ILE A 349 16.20 1.05 9.46
N TYR A 350 15.81 1.25 10.71
CA TYR A 350 16.25 0.46 11.85
C TYR A 350 15.06 -0.16 12.58
N GLY A 351 15.12 -1.44 12.91
CA GLY A 351 14.11 -2.06 13.76
C GLY A 351 14.38 -3.52 14.09
N THR A 352 13.39 -4.21 14.67
CA THR A 352 13.52 -5.59 15.15
C THR A 352 12.46 -6.50 14.54
N VAL A 353 11.26 -6.51 15.09
CA VAL A 353 10.13 -7.34 14.65
C VAL A 353 9.29 -6.52 13.66
N ASP A 354 9.00 -7.11 12.50
CA ASP A 354 8.09 -6.58 11.48
C ASP A 354 8.33 -5.11 11.11
N PHE A 355 9.59 -4.67 11.09
CA PHE A 355 9.89 -3.25 11.15
C PHE A 355 9.67 -2.48 9.83
N ILE A 356 9.36 -3.18 8.73
CA ILE A 356 8.77 -2.62 7.51
C ILE A 356 7.50 -3.41 7.20
N PHE A 357 6.33 -2.83 7.43
CA PHE A 357 5.06 -3.56 7.34
C PHE A 357 3.93 -2.71 6.77
N GLY A 358 2.88 -3.37 6.31
CA GLY A 358 1.71 -2.73 5.71
C GLY A 358 1.35 -3.29 4.34
N ASN A 359 0.51 -2.56 3.62
CA ASN A 359 -0.06 -2.98 2.35
C ASN A 359 -0.02 -1.89 1.27
N ALA A 360 0.97 -1.00 1.30
CA ALA A 360 1.27 -0.10 0.19
C ALA A 360 1.77 -0.85 -1.06
N ALA A 361 1.77 -0.18 -2.21
CA ALA A 361 2.66 -0.49 -3.33
C ALA A 361 3.94 0.35 -3.14
N VAL A 362 5.00 -0.25 -2.61
CA VAL A 362 6.19 0.49 -2.20
C VAL A 362 7.47 -0.07 -2.81
N VAL A 363 8.36 0.85 -3.22
CA VAL A 363 9.75 0.53 -3.60
C VAL A 363 10.71 1.25 -2.66
N LEU A 364 11.59 0.49 -2.00
CA LEU A 364 12.73 1.00 -1.24
C LEU A 364 13.99 0.77 -2.07
N GLN A 365 14.58 1.86 -2.59
CA GLN A 365 15.70 1.82 -3.51
C GLN A 365 16.97 2.43 -2.89
N ASN A 366 18.09 1.72 -2.97
CA ASN A 366 19.38 2.17 -2.40
C ASN A 366 19.31 2.45 -0.89
N CYS A 367 18.45 1.75 -0.16
CA CYS A 367 18.29 1.94 1.28
C CYS A 367 19.28 1.08 2.08
N MET A 368 19.60 1.55 3.28
CA MET A 368 20.28 0.78 4.33
C MET A 368 19.25 0.29 5.34
N ILE A 369 19.13 -1.02 5.49
CA ILE A 369 18.12 -1.68 6.31
C ILE A 369 18.85 -2.43 7.42
N TYR A 370 18.72 -1.94 8.65
CA TYR A 370 19.46 -2.42 9.80
C TYR A 370 18.57 -3.15 10.80
N ALA A 371 18.80 -4.44 10.97
CA ALA A 371 18.21 -5.19 12.07
C ALA A 371 18.95 -4.86 13.38
N ARG A 372 18.21 -4.52 14.42
CA ARG A 372 18.73 -4.19 15.76
C ARG A 372 18.71 -5.39 16.69
N ARG A 373 19.33 -5.26 17.86
CA ARG A 373 19.18 -6.24 18.94
C ARG A 373 17.71 -6.24 19.45
N PRO A 374 16.97 -7.36 19.32
CA PRO A 374 15.63 -7.47 19.88
C PRO A 374 15.67 -7.89 21.36
N MET A 375 14.51 -8.14 21.98
CA MET A 375 14.46 -8.79 23.29
C MET A 375 14.90 -10.25 23.19
N ASP A 376 15.29 -10.83 24.32
CA ASP A 376 15.65 -12.24 24.40
C ASP A 376 14.54 -13.13 23.83
N LYS A 377 14.93 -14.18 23.10
CA LYS A 377 14.04 -15.14 22.40
C LYS A 377 13.23 -14.58 21.23
N GLN A 378 13.21 -13.26 21.00
CA GLN A 378 12.63 -12.70 19.78
C GLN A 378 13.51 -12.99 18.56
N LYS A 379 12.89 -12.88 17.39
CA LYS A 379 13.55 -12.98 16.08
C LYS A 379 13.36 -11.66 15.37
N ASN A 380 14.36 -11.19 14.65
CA ASN A 380 14.22 -10.03 13.80
C ASN A 380 13.51 -10.43 12.51
N ILE A 381 12.57 -9.60 12.07
CA ILE A 381 11.80 -9.80 10.84
C ILE A 381 11.82 -8.49 10.08
N VAL A 382 12.45 -8.47 8.90
CA VAL A 382 12.58 -7.23 8.12
C VAL A 382 11.24 -6.77 7.56
N THR A 383 10.45 -7.69 7.00
CA THR A 383 9.16 -7.34 6.40
C THR A 383 7.98 -8.15 6.90
N ALA A 384 6.83 -7.49 7.06
CA ALA A 384 5.54 -8.14 7.33
C ALA A 384 4.48 -7.56 6.40
N GLN A 385 4.42 -8.08 5.17
CA GLN A 385 3.55 -7.52 4.13
C GLN A 385 2.11 -8.04 4.27
N GLY A 386 1.15 -7.12 4.23
CA GLY A 386 -0.24 -7.33 4.64
C GLY A 386 -1.27 -7.40 3.52
N ARG A 387 -0.94 -7.94 2.34
CA ARG A 387 -1.91 -8.07 1.24
C ARG A 387 -2.95 -9.15 1.53
N THR A 388 -4.24 -8.77 1.50
CA THR A 388 -5.37 -9.64 1.87
C THR A 388 -6.19 -10.13 0.67
N ASP A 389 -6.09 -9.48 -0.49
CA ASP A 389 -6.79 -9.90 -1.70
C ASP A 389 -5.79 -10.01 -2.87
N PRO A 390 -5.82 -11.09 -3.68
CA PRO A 390 -4.85 -11.32 -4.75
C PRO A 390 -4.94 -10.25 -5.85
N ASN A 391 -6.07 -9.56 -5.99
CA ASN A 391 -6.28 -8.51 -6.96
C ASN A 391 -5.70 -7.17 -6.49
N GLN A 392 -5.29 -7.01 -5.23
CA GLN A 392 -4.59 -5.79 -4.81
C GLN A 392 -3.24 -5.66 -5.53
N ASN A 393 -2.94 -4.46 -6.02
CA ASN A 393 -1.69 -4.14 -6.72
C ASN A 393 -0.55 -3.75 -5.76
N THR A 394 -0.58 -4.27 -4.54
CA THR A 394 0.28 -3.86 -3.41
C THR A 394 1.39 -4.87 -3.11
N GLY A 395 2.40 -4.46 -2.35
CA GLY A 395 3.57 -5.29 -2.01
C GLY A 395 4.77 -4.44 -1.63
N ILE A 396 5.80 -5.09 -1.09
CA ILE A 396 7.06 -4.45 -0.70
C ILE A 396 8.15 -4.90 -1.67
N SER A 397 8.77 -3.94 -2.37
CA SER A 397 9.92 -4.17 -3.25
C SER A 397 11.17 -3.53 -2.66
N ILE A 398 12.16 -4.34 -2.29
CA ILE A 398 13.47 -3.92 -1.79
C ILE A 398 14.47 -4.04 -2.94
N HIS A 399 14.90 -2.91 -3.48
CA HIS A 399 15.66 -2.83 -4.73
C HIS A 399 17.02 -2.18 -4.51
N ASN A 400 18.10 -2.85 -4.94
CA ASN A 400 19.46 -2.31 -4.87
C ASN A 400 19.84 -1.76 -3.48
N SER A 401 19.38 -2.43 -2.42
CA SER A 401 19.51 -1.98 -1.03
C SER A 401 20.52 -2.86 -0.28
N ARG A 402 20.67 -2.66 1.04
CA ARG A 402 21.51 -3.51 1.90
C ARG A 402 20.77 -3.88 3.17
N VAL A 403 20.75 -5.17 3.51
CA VAL A 403 20.24 -5.69 4.78
C VAL A 403 21.43 -6.06 5.66
N MET A 404 21.57 -5.40 6.80
CA MET A 404 22.76 -5.45 7.65
C MET A 404 22.39 -5.51 9.14
N ALA A 405 23.34 -5.92 9.98
CA ALA A 405 23.19 -5.81 11.43
C ALA A 405 23.53 -4.40 11.90
N ALA A 406 22.71 -3.85 12.80
CA ALA A 406 23.07 -2.64 13.53
C ALA A 406 24.23 -2.91 14.50
N ALA A 407 24.86 -1.83 14.98
CA ALA A 407 25.98 -1.92 15.90
C ALA A 407 25.64 -2.65 17.21
N ASP A 408 24.38 -2.58 17.67
CA ASP A 408 23.91 -3.26 18.89
C ASP A 408 23.65 -4.76 18.71
N LEU A 409 23.37 -5.21 17.48
CA LEU A 409 23.15 -6.62 17.12
C LEU A 409 24.46 -7.35 16.80
N THR A 410 25.42 -6.67 16.18
CA THR A 410 26.67 -7.26 15.67
C THR A 410 27.42 -8.13 16.71
N PRO A 411 27.60 -7.71 17.97
CA PRO A 411 28.32 -8.50 18.98
C PRO A 411 27.59 -9.77 19.44
N VAL A 412 26.28 -9.86 19.16
CA VAL A 412 25.39 -10.92 19.64
C VAL A 412 24.66 -11.62 18.48
N LEU A 413 25.21 -11.53 17.27
CA LEU A 413 24.58 -12.02 16.04
C LEU A 413 24.17 -13.51 16.12
N SER A 414 25.02 -14.33 16.74
CA SER A 414 24.75 -15.76 16.92
C SER A 414 23.57 -16.07 17.86
N SER A 415 23.17 -15.10 18.68
CA SER A 415 22.09 -15.26 19.67
C SER A 415 20.71 -14.92 19.10
N PHE A 416 20.64 -14.24 17.95
CA PHE A 416 19.39 -13.75 17.39
C PHE A 416 19.28 -14.06 15.90
N LYS A 417 18.20 -14.70 15.50
CA LYS A 417 17.91 -14.95 14.09
C LYS A 417 17.27 -13.75 13.43
N THR A 418 17.63 -13.48 12.17
CA THR A 418 17.00 -12.45 11.34
C THR A 418 16.46 -13.06 10.05
N PHE A 419 15.23 -12.71 9.68
CA PHE A 419 14.57 -13.17 8.45
C PHE A 419 14.16 -11.98 7.58
N LEU A 420 14.13 -12.19 6.27
CA LEU A 420 13.69 -11.22 5.26
C LEU A 420 12.21 -10.83 5.45
N GLY A 421 11.38 -11.75 5.92
CA GLY A 421 10.00 -11.45 6.25
C GLY A 421 9.16 -12.63 6.69
N ARG A 422 7.89 -12.34 6.99
CA ARG A 422 6.83 -13.31 7.31
C ARG A 422 5.44 -12.83 6.84
N PRO A 423 4.51 -13.75 6.50
CA PRO A 423 3.27 -13.40 5.82
C PRO A 423 2.19 -12.94 6.80
N TRP A 424 2.16 -11.64 7.11
CA TRP A 424 1.12 -11.07 7.98
C TRP A 424 -0.31 -11.34 7.46
N LYS A 425 -0.49 -11.45 6.14
CA LYS A 425 -1.78 -11.75 5.49
C LYS A 425 -1.61 -12.78 4.37
N GLU A 426 -2.74 -13.40 4.00
CA GLU A 426 -2.81 -14.59 3.14
C GLU A 426 -2.10 -14.44 1.78
N TYR A 427 -2.12 -13.25 1.19
CA TYR A 427 -1.51 -13.00 -0.13
C TYR A 427 -0.24 -12.16 -0.04
N SER A 428 0.46 -12.24 1.10
CA SER A 428 1.68 -11.47 1.38
C SER A 428 2.63 -11.45 0.19
N ARG A 429 3.13 -10.27 -0.19
CA ARG A 429 3.97 -10.09 -1.39
C ARG A 429 5.19 -9.21 -1.12
N THR A 430 6.36 -9.83 -1.09
CA THR A 430 7.64 -9.14 -0.87
C THR A 430 8.70 -9.63 -1.85
N VAL A 431 9.49 -8.71 -2.41
CA VAL A 431 10.61 -9.04 -3.29
C VAL A 431 11.88 -8.34 -2.83
N PHE A 432 12.97 -9.09 -2.70
CA PHE A 432 14.33 -8.57 -2.54
C PHE A 432 15.09 -8.77 -3.85
N MET A 433 15.51 -7.69 -4.49
CA MET A 433 16.21 -7.75 -5.76
C MET A 433 17.44 -6.85 -5.83
N GLN A 434 18.53 -7.39 -6.39
CA GLN A 434 19.85 -6.73 -6.47
C GLN A 434 20.33 -6.21 -5.12
N THR A 435 19.90 -6.85 -4.02
CA THR A 435 20.13 -6.36 -2.67
C THR A 435 21.27 -7.12 -2.01
N TYR A 436 22.12 -6.42 -1.26
CA TYR A 436 23.15 -7.04 -0.45
C TYR A 436 22.54 -7.63 0.83
N LEU A 437 22.67 -8.94 1.01
CA LEU A 437 22.22 -9.67 2.19
C LEU A 437 23.44 -10.10 3.00
N ASP A 438 23.65 -9.43 4.13
CA ASP A 438 24.74 -9.75 5.05
C ASP A 438 24.45 -11.03 5.86
N SER A 439 25.47 -11.52 6.56
CA SER A 439 25.50 -12.81 7.26
C SER A 439 24.45 -12.99 8.36
N LEU A 440 23.79 -11.91 8.79
CA LEU A 440 22.71 -11.97 9.78
C LEU A 440 21.46 -12.71 9.29
N VAL A 441 21.22 -12.74 7.97
CA VAL A 441 20.02 -13.33 7.41
C VAL A 441 20.12 -14.85 7.51
N ASP A 442 19.17 -15.45 8.23
CA ASP A 442 19.11 -16.90 8.43
C ASP A 442 19.03 -17.60 7.05
N PRO A 443 19.72 -18.74 6.84
CA PRO A 443 19.70 -19.47 5.57
C PRO A 443 18.30 -19.82 5.05
N ALA A 444 17.32 -20.03 5.94
CA ALA A 444 15.92 -20.25 5.56
C ALA A 444 15.31 -19.02 4.84
N GLY A 445 15.83 -17.82 5.13
CA GLY A 445 15.46 -16.55 4.52
C GLY A 445 14.15 -15.98 5.02
N TRP A 446 13.10 -16.79 5.13
CA TRP A 446 11.73 -16.39 5.46
C TRP A 446 11.22 -17.17 6.68
N PHE A 447 10.26 -16.59 7.41
CA PHE A 447 9.72 -17.18 8.64
C PHE A 447 8.20 -17.35 8.56
N GLU A 448 7.66 -18.44 9.09
CA GLU A 448 6.20 -18.64 9.11
C GLU A 448 5.50 -17.56 9.94
N TRP A 449 4.25 -17.25 9.61
CA TRP A 449 3.39 -16.46 10.48
C TRP A 449 2.77 -17.34 11.58
N ASP A 450 2.04 -18.37 11.17
CA ASP A 450 1.40 -19.35 12.04
C ASP A 450 1.13 -20.65 11.26
N GLY A 451 1.83 -21.73 11.60
CA GLY A 451 1.71 -23.01 10.89
C GLY A 451 1.91 -22.89 9.37
N ASP A 452 0.99 -23.44 8.60
CA ASP A 452 1.00 -23.43 7.13
C ASP A 452 0.23 -22.24 6.50
N PHE A 453 -0.21 -21.27 7.32
CA PHE A 453 -0.93 -20.10 6.85
C PHE A 453 -0.15 -19.35 5.75
N ALA A 454 -0.85 -19.01 4.67
CA ALA A 454 -0.36 -18.24 3.52
C ALA A 454 0.76 -18.89 2.68
N LEU A 455 1.38 -19.99 3.11
CA LEU A 455 2.58 -20.55 2.46
C LEU A 455 2.36 -20.96 1.00
N ASN A 456 1.10 -21.22 0.62
CA ASN A 456 0.69 -21.59 -0.74
C ASN A 456 0.23 -20.42 -1.61
N THR A 457 -0.05 -19.26 -1.03
CA THR A 457 -0.72 -18.11 -1.68
C THR A 457 0.12 -16.83 -1.66
N LEU A 458 1.09 -16.74 -0.74
CA LEU A 458 2.06 -15.66 -0.72
C LEU A 458 2.95 -15.65 -1.98
N TYR A 459 3.63 -14.53 -2.21
CA TYR A 459 4.66 -14.39 -3.24
C TYR A 459 5.90 -13.77 -2.60
N TYR A 460 6.91 -14.60 -2.32
CA TYR A 460 8.21 -14.17 -1.82
C TYR A 460 9.29 -14.44 -2.85
N GLY A 461 9.90 -13.37 -3.35
CA GLY A 461 10.84 -13.41 -4.47
C GLY A 461 12.22 -12.91 -4.09
N GLU A 462 13.25 -13.61 -4.57
CA GLU A 462 14.63 -13.14 -4.53
C GLU A 462 15.21 -13.10 -5.96
N TYR A 463 15.81 -11.97 -6.36
CA TYR A 463 16.40 -11.79 -7.71
C TYR A 463 17.79 -11.17 -7.64
N LYS A 464 18.83 -11.92 -8.07
CA LYS A 464 20.21 -11.43 -8.16
C LYS A 464 20.71 -10.69 -6.91
N ASN A 465 20.33 -11.16 -5.72
CA ASN A 465 20.90 -10.67 -4.47
C ASN A 465 22.38 -11.06 -4.38
N ILE A 466 23.15 -10.28 -3.63
CA ILE A 466 24.59 -10.48 -3.42
C ILE A 466 24.91 -10.51 -1.93
N GLY A 467 26.12 -10.90 -1.56
CA GLY A 467 26.55 -10.98 -0.17
C GLY A 467 26.48 -12.40 0.42
N PRO A 468 27.00 -12.59 1.64
CA PRO A 468 27.19 -13.91 2.24
C PRO A 468 25.89 -14.70 2.47
N ALA A 469 24.75 -14.02 2.66
CA ALA A 469 23.46 -14.69 2.86
C ALA A 469 22.58 -14.73 1.60
N ALA A 470 23.10 -14.30 0.45
CA ALA A 470 22.38 -14.38 -0.83
C ALA A 470 22.16 -15.80 -1.40
N PRO A 471 22.98 -16.83 -1.11
CA PRO A 471 22.71 -18.18 -1.61
C PRO A 471 21.34 -18.70 -1.17
N THR A 472 20.58 -19.27 -2.11
CA THR A 472 19.18 -19.68 -1.90
C THR A 472 18.99 -21.18 -1.69
N SER A 473 20.07 -21.98 -1.72
CA SER A 473 19.99 -23.46 -1.66
C SER A 473 19.39 -24.03 -0.38
N ARG A 474 19.33 -23.25 0.71
CA ARG A 474 18.78 -23.64 2.01
C ARG A 474 17.53 -22.84 2.41
N ARG A 475 16.93 -22.14 1.44
CA ARG A 475 15.69 -21.40 1.66
C ARG A 475 14.54 -22.36 1.91
N VAL A 476 13.48 -21.83 2.51
CA VAL A 476 12.21 -22.54 2.70
C VAL A 476 11.68 -23.15 1.40
N THR A 477 10.94 -24.25 1.50
CA THR A 477 10.38 -24.99 0.35
C THR A 477 8.90 -24.65 0.09
N TRP A 478 8.44 -23.49 0.54
CA TRP A 478 7.05 -23.07 0.39
C TRP A 478 6.69 -22.84 -1.07
N LYS A 479 5.46 -23.18 -1.47
CA LYS A 479 4.99 -22.98 -2.85
C LYS A 479 4.99 -21.49 -3.25
N GLY A 480 4.73 -20.59 -2.30
CA GLY A 480 4.77 -19.14 -2.52
C GLY A 480 6.19 -18.53 -2.56
N TYR A 481 7.22 -19.28 -2.19
CA TYR A 481 8.61 -18.83 -2.31
C TYR A 481 9.17 -19.16 -3.69
N GLN A 482 9.93 -18.22 -4.27
CA GLN A 482 10.59 -18.44 -5.56
C GLN A 482 11.90 -17.68 -5.70
N VAL A 483 12.89 -18.38 -6.26
CA VAL A 483 14.10 -17.76 -6.82
C VAL A 483 13.75 -17.24 -8.20
N ILE A 484 13.68 -15.91 -8.36
CA ILE A 484 13.35 -15.30 -9.63
C ILE A 484 14.58 -15.37 -10.53
N THR A 485 14.44 -15.96 -11.71
CA THR A 485 15.52 -16.07 -12.72
C THR A 485 15.26 -15.16 -13.93
N SER A 486 14.00 -14.89 -14.25
CA SER A 486 13.59 -14.05 -15.37
C SER A 486 13.68 -12.56 -15.02
N ALA A 487 14.41 -11.80 -15.84
CA ALA A 487 14.42 -10.34 -15.74
C ALA A 487 13.04 -9.72 -15.99
N THR A 488 12.21 -10.34 -16.84
CA THR A 488 10.83 -9.87 -17.10
C THR A 488 9.96 -10.00 -15.86
N GLU A 489 10.12 -11.08 -15.08
CA GLU A 489 9.39 -11.25 -13.83
C GLU A 489 9.85 -10.26 -12.77
N ALA A 490 11.16 -10.13 -12.55
CA ALA A 490 11.73 -9.16 -11.62
C ALA A 490 11.38 -7.71 -11.99
N SER A 491 11.31 -7.39 -13.29
CA SER A 491 10.96 -6.05 -13.78
C SER A 491 9.58 -5.59 -13.32
N LYS A 492 8.64 -6.50 -12.99
CA LYS A 492 7.32 -6.14 -12.45
C LYS A 492 7.41 -5.40 -11.11
N PHE A 493 8.49 -5.59 -10.35
CA PHE A 493 8.72 -5.00 -9.02
C PHE A 493 9.61 -3.76 -9.06
N THR A 494 10.01 -3.30 -10.24
CA THR A 494 10.82 -2.08 -10.41
C THR A 494 9.98 -0.81 -10.25
N VAL A 495 10.65 0.32 -10.01
CA VAL A 495 10.02 1.63 -9.83
C VAL A 495 9.04 1.95 -10.98
N ALA A 496 9.42 1.73 -12.24
CA ALA A 496 8.58 2.08 -13.38
C ALA A 496 7.30 1.25 -13.45
N ASN A 497 7.35 -0.04 -13.14
CA ASN A 497 6.22 -0.95 -13.35
C ASN A 497 5.37 -1.13 -12.09
N PHE A 498 5.99 -1.13 -10.91
CA PHE A 498 5.30 -1.46 -9.66
C PHE A 498 4.54 -0.29 -9.07
N ILE A 499 5.06 0.93 -9.24
CA ILE A 499 4.49 2.16 -8.69
C ILE A 499 4.26 3.24 -9.75
N ALA A 500 4.29 2.85 -11.03
CA ALA A 500 4.19 3.77 -12.18
C ALA A 500 5.20 4.93 -12.10
N GLY A 501 6.39 4.73 -11.51
CA GLY A 501 7.28 5.81 -11.07
C GLY A 501 7.65 6.84 -12.14
N ARG A 502 7.67 6.46 -13.42
CA ARG A 502 7.94 7.38 -14.54
C ARG A 502 6.88 8.48 -14.71
N SER A 503 5.66 8.27 -14.22
CA SER A 503 4.57 9.23 -14.39
C SER A 503 4.59 10.36 -13.35
N TRP A 504 5.34 10.23 -12.25
CA TRP A 504 5.24 11.16 -11.12
C TRP A 504 6.56 11.45 -10.39
N LEU A 505 7.52 10.52 -10.36
CA LEU A 505 8.81 10.77 -9.69
C LEU A 505 9.65 11.88 -10.35
N PRO A 506 9.65 12.07 -11.69
CA PRO A 506 10.37 13.19 -12.28
C PRO A 506 10.02 14.54 -11.65
N ASP A 507 8.74 14.80 -11.37
CA ASP A 507 8.26 16.08 -10.83
C ASP A 507 8.71 16.33 -9.37
N THR A 508 9.28 15.32 -8.72
CA THR A 508 9.80 15.43 -7.35
C THR A 508 11.23 15.96 -7.30
N GLY A 509 11.97 15.89 -8.41
CA GLY A 509 13.41 16.17 -8.46
C GLY A 509 14.31 15.12 -7.78
N ILE A 510 13.73 14.06 -7.20
CA ILE A 510 14.48 13.01 -6.51
C ILE A 510 14.99 11.97 -7.53
N PRO A 511 16.29 11.59 -7.48
CA PRO A 511 16.84 10.61 -8.41
C PRO A 511 16.24 9.23 -8.16
N PHE A 512 15.93 8.51 -9.24
CA PHE A 512 15.44 7.13 -9.18
C PHE A 512 15.94 6.33 -10.38
N THR A 513 16.14 5.03 -10.17
CA THR A 513 16.39 4.07 -11.25
C THR A 513 15.07 3.40 -11.61
N PRO A 514 14.55 3.57 -12.84
CA PRO A 514 13.23 3.08 -13.22
C PRO A 514 13.12 1.55 -13.36
N GLY A 515 14.20 0.86 -13.73
CA GLY A 515 14.24 -0.58 -14.05
C GLY A 515 15.34 -1.34 -13.30
N LEU A 516 15.64 -2.56 -13.75
CA LEU A 516 16.72 -3.40 -13.22
C LEU A 516 18.13 -2.89 -13.56
#